data_AF-H0R4T2-F1
#
_entry.id   AF-H0R4T2-F1
#
_cell.length_a   1.000
_cell.length_b   1.000
_cell.length_c   1.000
_cell.angle_alpha   90.00
_cell.angle_beta   90.00
_cell.angle_gamma   90.00
#
_symmetry.space_group_name_H-M   'P 1'
#
loop_
_entity.id
_entity.type
_entity.pdbx_description
1 polymer ?
#
loop_
_entity_poly.entity_id
_entity_poly.type
_entity_poly.pdbx_seq_one_letter_code
_entity_poly.pdbx_strand_id
1 'polypeptide(L)'
;MTDYRAHMTTDDSVRRTAEAFSRARELNERAVPMGYAVLTTAGEEQSQSGRVFESHYAVRPFGTEDGRADRYFPDIEAAAEYIDYLETLPRWTLDLTDSSIEVDGVRRTIAVKETGQVHDLSGGWLSLGGKSRSGVIGDGLTSLSIRASQPPAFGRWRKDA
;
A
#
# COMPACT_ATOMS: atom_id res chain seq x y z
N MET A 1 -47.44 3.81 -12.06
CA MET A 1 -46.07 4.29 -11.76
C MET A 1 -45.24 3.07 -11.47
N THR A 2 -44.45 2.62 -12.45
CA THR A 2 -43.62 1.42 -12.32
C THR A 2 -42.28 1.85 -11.75
N ASP A 3 -42.01 1.40 -10.52
CA ASP A 3 -40.78 1.70 -9.79
C ASP A 3 -39.63 0.91 -10.46
N TYR A 4 -38.92 1.58 -11.38
CA TYR A 4 -37.81 1.00 -12.15
C TYR A 4 -36.57 0.94 -11.25
N ARG A 5 -36.59 0.09 -10.22
CA ARG A 5 -35.39 -0.25 -9.46
C ARG A 5 -34.50 -1.07 -10.39
N ALA A 6 -33.52 -0.41 -11.01
CA ALA A 6 -32.50 -1.07 -11.80
C ALA A 6 -31.81 -2.13 -10.93
N HIS A 7 -32.13 -3.41 -11.16
CA HIS A 7 -31.40 -4.50 -10.56
C HIS A 7 -30.02 -4.55 -11.21
N MET A 8 -28.99 -4.26 -10.42
CA MET A 8 -27.61 -4.47 -10.84
C MET A 8 -27.42 -5.94 -11.19
N THR A 9 -26.91 -6.21 -12.39
CA THR A 9 -26.64 -7.57 -12.83
C THR A 9 -25.33 -8.07 -12.22
N THR A 10 -25.16 -9.40 -12.13
CA THR A 10 -23.88 -9.99 -11.70
C THR A 10 -22.72 -9.52 -12.60
N ASP A 11 -22.95 -9.33 -13.89
CA ASP A 11 -21.95 -8.85 -14.84
C ASP A 11 -21.54 -7.39 -14.56
N ASP A 12 -22.50 -6.53 -14.18
CA ASP A 12 -22.19 -5.14 -13.78
C ASP A 12 -21.35 -5.09 -12.50
N SER A 13 -21.64 -5.97 -11.54
CA SER A 13 -20.92 -6.07 -10.26
C SER A 13 -19.49 -6.57 -10.45
N VAL A 14 -19.30 -7.62 -11.27
CA VAL A 14 -17.98 -8.14 -11.63
C VAL A 14 -17.15 -7.07 -12.36
N ARG A 15 -17.75 -6.37 -13.32
CA ARG A 15 -17.06 -5.30 -14.06
C ARG A 15 -16.63 -4.17 -13.15
N ARG A 16 -17.52 -3.66 -12.28
CA ARG A 16 -17.20 -2.58 -11.33
C ARG A 16 -16.11 -2.99 -10.33
N THR A 17 -16.16 -4.24 -9.87
CA THR A 17 -15.10 -4.80 -9.01
C THR A 17 -13.77 -4.78 -9.75
N ALA A 18 -13.72 -5.31 -10.97
CA ALA A 18 -12.50 -5.35 -11.78
C ALA A 18 -11.95 -3.93 -12.07
N GLU A 19 -12.83 -2.96 -12.35
CA GLU A 19 -12.46 -1.55 -12.54
C GLU A 19 -11.82 -0.96 -11.26
N ALA A 20 -12.40 -1.19 -10.08
CA ALA A 20 -11.85 -0.71 -8.81
C ALA A 20 -10.45 -1.29 -8.53
N PHE A 21 -10.25 -2.58 -8.75
CA PHE A 21 -8.93 -3.22 -8.62
C PHE A 21 -7.92 -2.72 -9.68
N SER A 22 -8.36 -2.46 -10.91
CA SER A 22 -7.49 -1.92 -11.96
C SER A 22 -6.97 -0.53 -11.61
N ARG A 23 -7.86 0.36 -11.16
CA ARG A 23 -7.48 1.73 -10.77
C ARG A 23 -6.54 1.74 -9.56
N ALA A 24 -6.78 0.88 -8.57
CA ALA A 24 -5.89 0.73 -7.43
C ALA A 24 -4.50 0.22 -7.83
N ARG A 25 -4.46 -0.69 -8.82
CA ARG A 25 -3.21 -1.18 -9.40
C ARG A 25 -2.45 -0.06 -10.11
N GLU A 26 -3.12 0.79 -10.88
CA GLU A 26 -2.52 1.96 -11.53
C GLU A 26 -1.93 2.93 -10.50
N LEU A 27 -2.66 3.25 -9.41
CA LEU A 27 -2.11 4.07 -8.33
C LEU A 27 -0.92 3.41 -7.62
N ASN A 28 -0.91 2.08 -7.49
CA ASN A 28 0.22 1.36 -6.92
C ASN A 28 1.51 1.52 -7.75
N GLU A 29 1.43 1.72 -9.07
CA GLU A 29 2.63 1.98 -9.88
C GLU A 29 3.38 3.24 -9.42
N ARG A 30 2.66 4.21 -8.85
CA ARG A 30 3.21 5.44 -8.25
C ARG A 30 3.51 5.29 -6.76
N ALA A 31 2.59 4.69 -6.01
CA ALA A 31 2.69 4.60 -4.54
C ALA A 31 3.86 3.72 -4.08
N VAL A 32 4.09 2.61 -4.79
CA VAL A 32 5.03 1.56 -4.39
C VAL A 32 6.48 2.06 -4.39
N PRO A 33 6.99 2.75 -5.43
CA PRO A 33 8.30 3.40 -5.39
C PRO A 33 8.48 4.39 -4.23
N MET A 34 7.40 4.96 -3.71
CA MET A 34 7.41 5.96 -2.64
C MET A 34 7.30 5.38 -1.23
N GLY A 35 7.25 4.06 -1.07
CA GLY A 35 7.13 3.46 0.26
C GLY A 35 5.70 3.14 0.70
N TYR A 36 4.73 3.09 -0.23
CA TYR A 36 3.31 2.95 0.07
C TYR A 36 2.62 1.89 -0.80
N ALA A 37 1.52 1.32 -0.29
CA ALA A 37 0.61 0.50 -1.08
C ALA A 37 -0.80 1.07 -1.03
N VAL A 38 -1.49 1.03 -2.16
CA VAL A 38 -2.92 1.27 -2.26
C VAL A 38 -3.63 -0.08 -2.16
N LEU A 39 -4.41 -0.25 -1.10
CA LEU A 39 -5.26 -1.41 -0.87
C LEU A 39 -6.67 -1.05 -1.29
N THR A 40 -7.39 -2.03 -1.84
CA THR A 40 -8.78 -1.85 -2.25
C THR A 40 -9.63 -3.02 -1.79
N THR A 41 -10.79 -2.68 -1.25
CA THR A 41 -11.90 -3.59 -1.06
C THR A 41 -13.05 -3.10 -1.92
N ALA A 42 -13.68 -4.01 -2.66
CA ALA A 42 -14.81 -3.69 -3.52
C ALA A 42 -15.82 -4.84 -3.49
N GLY A 43 -17.09 -4.51 -3.41
CA GLY A 43 -18.14 -5.52 -3.29
C GLY A 43 -19.55 -4.94 -3.25
N GLU A 44 -20.53 -5.84 -3.22
CA GLU A 44 -21.93 -5.48 -2.99
C GLU A 44 -22.21 -5.39 -1.51
N GLU A 45 -22.73 -4.25 -1.07
CA GLU A 45 -23.28 -4.07 0.26
C GLU A 45 -24.81 -3.97 0.22
N GLN A 46 -25.44 -4.52 1.25
CA GLN A 46 -26.89 -4.45 1.40
C GLN A 46 -27.26 -3.13 2.09
N SER A 47 -27.77 -2.17 1.32
CA SER A 47 -28.27 -0.90 1.83
C SER A 47 -29.80 -0.92 2.04
N GLN A 48 -30.33 0.08 2.76
CA GLN A 48 -31.78 0.23 2.95
C GLN A 48 -32.55 0.43 1.63
N SER A 49 -31.89 0.91 0.57
CA SER A 49 -32.48 1.16 -0.75
C SER A 49 -32.26 0.01 -1.75
N GLY A 50 -31.50 -1.02 -1.39
CA GLY A 50 -31.18 -2.16 -2.25
C GLY A 50 -29.70 -2.55 -2.19
N ARG A 51 -29.27 -3.45 -3.08
CA ARG A 51 -27.84 -3.77 -3.23
C ARG A 51 -27.13 -2.62 -3.93
N VAL A 52 -26.07 -2.12 -3.30
CA VAL A 52 -25.23 -1.05 -3.83
C VAL A 52 -23.81 -1.58 -3.95
N PHE A 53 -23.11 -1.19 -5.01
CA PHE A 53 -21.68 -1.47 -5.16
C PHE A 53 -20.89 -0.39 -4.44
N GLU A 54 -19.99 -0.80 -3.55
CA GLU A 54 -19.08 0.10 -2.83
C GLU A 54 -17.63 -0.34 -3.04
N SER A 55 -16.74 0.64 -3.05
CA SER A 55 -15.29 0.42 -3.10
C SER A 55 -14.62 1.36 -2.11
N HIS A 56 -13.72 0.82 -1.28
CA HIS A 56 -12.92 1.58 -0.35
C HIS A 56 -11.44 1.42 -0.69
N TYR A 57 -10.68 2.48 -0.42
CA TYR A 57 -9.25 2.52 -0.67
C TYR A 57 -8.52 2.83 0.62
N ALA A 58 -7.38 2.19 0.84
CA ALA A 58 -6.49 2.51 1.96
C ALA A 58 -5.06 2.68 1.46
N VAL A 59 -4.40 3.75 1.87
CA VAL A 59 -2.98 3.95 1.61
C VAL A 59 -2.19 3.55 2.85
N ARG A 60 -1.42 2.47 2.73
CA ARG A 60 -0.61 1.89 3.80
C ARG A 60 0.87 2.16 3.57
N PRO A 61 1.60 2.79 4.51
CA PRO A 61 3.06 2.88 4.43
C PRO A 61 3.72 1.51 4.68
N PHE A 62 4.93 1.30 4.17
CA PHE A 62 5.71 0.11 4.51
C PHE A 62 6.24 0.16 5.95
N GLY A 63 6.27 -0.98 6.65
CA GLY A 63 6.83 -1.06 8.01
C GLY A 63 5.89 -0.53 9.09
N THR A 64 4.62 -0.93 9.07
CA THR A 64 3.64 -0.52 10.07
C THR A 64 3.87 -1.22 11.42
N GLU A 65 4.72 -0.63 12.25
CA GLU A 65 4.72 -0.92 13.69
C GLU A 65 4.66 0.35 14.57
N ASP A 66 5.12 1.51 14.09
CA ASP A 66 5.22 2.75 14.89
C ASP A 66 4.24 3.87 14.47
N GLY A 67 2.95 3.56 14.36
CA GLY A 67 1.90 4.60 14.42
C GLY A 67 1.53 5.33 13.12
N ARG A 68 1.95 4.86 11.95
CA ARG A 68 1.30 5.27 10.69
C ARG A 68 0.22 4.27 10.31
N ALA A 69 -1.00 4.56 10.78
CA ALA A 69 -2.18 3.77 10.43
C ALA A 69 -2.46 3.85 8.93
N ASP A 70 -3.14 2.82 8.42
CA ASP A 70 -3.79 2.88 7.12
C ASP A 70 -4.63 4.14 7.04
N ARG A 71 -4.41 4.92 5.98
CA ARG A 71 -5.27 6.07 5.70
C ARG A 71 -6.36 5.61 4.76
N TYR A 72 -7.59 5.62 5.25
CA TYR A 72 -8.77 5.21 4.49
C TYR A 72 -9.34 6.38 3.69
N PHE A 73 -9.80 6.07 2.48
CA PHE A 73 -10.36 7.01 1.53
C PHE A 73 -11.72 6.51 1.02
N PRO A 74 -12.68 7.42 0.83
CA PRO A 74 -14.02 7.08 0.35
C PRO A 74 -14.04 6.63 -1.12
N ASP A 75 -13.07 7.09 -1.92
CA ASP A 75 -12.98 6.82 -3.36
C ASP A 75 -11.52 6.86 -3.83
N ILE A 76 -11.33 6.56 -5.13
CA ILE A 76 -10.01 6.47 -5.75
C ILE A 76 -9.40 7.86 -5.98
N GLU A 77 -10.23 8.87 -6.25
CA GLU A 77 -9.81 10.24 -6.48
C GLU A 77 -9.16 10.84 -5.21
N ALA A 78 -9.78 10.66 -4.05
CA ALA A 78 -9.23 11.09 -2.77
C ALA A 78 -7.93 10.32 -2.42
N ALA A 79 -7.85 9.03 -2.78
CA ALA A 79 -6.61 8.28 -2.65
C ALA A 79 -5.51 8.83 -3.57
N ALA A 80 -5.84 9.18 -4.82
CA ALA A 80 -4.93 9.76 -5.79
C ALA A 80 -4.38 11.12 -5.34
N GLU A 81 -5.25 12.02 -4.84
CA GLU A 81 -4.83 13.31 -4.27
C GLU A 81 -3.84 13.14 -3.11
N TYR A 82 -4.04 12.10 -2.28
CA TYR A 82 -3.09 11.79 -1.22
C TYR A 82 -1.77 11.26 -1.75
N ILE A 83 -1.77 10.43 -2.81
CA ILE A 83 -0.55 10.01 -3.50
C ILE A 83 0.20 11.23 -4.07
N ASP A 84 -0.51 12.18 -4.68
CA ASP A 84 0.07 13.44 -5.18
C ASP A 84 0.73 14.25 -4.04
N TYR A 85 0.06 14.34 -2.89
CA TYR A 85 0.65 14.97 -1.70
C TYR A 85 1.93 14.24 -1.25
N LEU A 86 1.94 12.91 -1.21
CA LEU A 86 3.12 12.12 -0.82
C LEU A 86 4.31 12.36 -1.77
N GLU A 87 4.08 12.58 -3.07
CA GLU A 87 5.13 12.92 -4.05
C GLU A 87 5.85 14.23 -3.70
N THR A 88 5.17 15.18 -3.05
CA THR A 88 5.77 16.45 -2.61
C THR A 88 6.70 16.30 -1.39
N LEU A 89 6.60 15.18 -0.68
CA LEU A 89 7.35 14.97 0.56
C LEU A 89 8.81 14.58 0.27
N PRO A 90 9.73 14.89 1.20
CA PRO A 90 11.10 14.41 1.12
C PRO A 90 11.18 12.90 1.03
N ARG A 91 12.13 12.41 0.25
CA ARG A 91 12.46 10.99 0.17
C ARG A 91 13.50 10.62 1.23
N TRP A 92 13.25 9.53 1.93
CA TRP A 92 14.13 8.92 2.90
C TRP A 92 14.51 7.54 2.42
N THR A 93 15.78 7.17 2.61
CA THR A 93 16.32 5.88 2.20
C THR A 93 16.94 5.16 3.39
N LEU A 94 16.62 3.88 3.57
CA LEU A 94 17.28 2.98 4.52
C LEU A 94 18.20 2.05 3.73
N ASP A 95 19.48 2.01 4.10
CA ASP A 95 20.44 1.07 3.54
C ASP A 95 20.28 -0.28 4.26
N LEU A 96 20.07 -1.36 3.50
CA LEU A 96 19.92 -2.70 4.07
C LEU A 96 21.27 -3.44 4.14
N THR A 97 22.33 -2.86 3.59
CA THR A 97 23.66 -3.46 3.51
C THR A 97 24.61 -2.97 4.61
N ASP A 98 24.22 -1.94 5.38
CA ASP A 98 25.05 -1.31 6.41
C ASP A 98 25.24 -2.16 7.70
N SER A 99 24.82 -3.43 7.65
CA SER A 99 24.85 -4.41 8.73
C SER A 99 24.00 -4.08 9.96
N SER A 100 23.33 -2.92 10.01
CA SER A 100 22.45 -2.51 11.12
C SER A 100 21.07 -3.16 11.06
N ILE A 101 20.69 -3.63 9.88
CA ILE A 101 19.41 -4.27 9.59
C ILE A 101 19.62 -5.75 9.20
N GLU A 102 18.73 -6.60 9.66
CA GLU A 102 18.56 -7.97 9.15
C GLU A 102 17.21 -8.08 8.44
N VAL A 103 17.20 -8.67 7.25
CA VAL A 103 16.00 -8.82 6.43
C VAL A 103 15.62 -10.29 6.37
N ASP A 104 14.42 -10.63 6.85
CA ASP A 104 13.83 -11.93 6.63
C ASP A 104 12.90 -11.85 5.41
N GLY A 105 13.42 -12.29 4.26
CA GLY A 105 12.69 -12.28 2.99
C GLY A 105 11.51 -13.24 2.91
N VAL A 106 11.46 -14.25 3.80
CA VAL A 106 10.39 -15.25 3.86
C VAL A 106 9.25 -14.73 4.72
N ARG A 107 9.57 -14.24 5.93
CA ARG A 107 8.60 -13.65 6.86
C ARG A 107 8.23 -12.22 6.50
N ARG A 108 8.99 -11.59 5.60
CA ARG A 108 8.81 -10.21 5.14
C ARG A 108 8.97 -9.23 6.30
N THR A 109 10.01 -9.43 7.10
CA THR A 109 10.28 -8.59 8.26
C THR A 109 11.67 -7.97 8.18
N ILE A 110 11.83 -6.85 8.88
CA ILE A 110 13.12 -6.20 9.11
C ILE A 110 13.38 -6.16 10.60
N ALA A 111 14.54 -6.65 11.02
CA ALA A 111 15.01 -6.55 12.39
C ALA A 111 16.12 -5.50 12.51
N VAL A 112 15.96 -4.55 13.42
CA VAL A 112 17.01 -3.58 13.78
C VAL A 112 17.91 -4.23 14.82
N LYS A 113 19.17 -4.51 14.47
CA LYS A 113 20.06 -5.28 15.37
C LYS A 113 20.36 -4.58 16.69
N GLU A 114 20.42 -3.25 16.68
CA GLU A 114 20.71 -2.44 17.87
C GLU A 114 19.60 -2.53 18.92
N THR A 115 18.33 -2.56 18.50
CA THR A 115 17.17 -2.54 19.40
C THR A 115 16.47 -3.90 19.53
N GLY A 116 16.73 -4.82 18.59
CA GLY A 116 16.00 -6.08 18.47
C GLY A 116 14.56 -5.94 17.99
N GLN A 117 14.11 -4.74 17.61
CA GLN A 117 12.77 -4.51 17.09
C GLN A 117 12.60 -5.15 15.72
N VAL A 118 11.44 -5.78 15.49
CA VAL A 118 11.13 -6.52 14.26
C VAL A 118 9.88 -5.95 13.62
N HIS A 119 10.06 -5.29 12.49
CA HIS A 119 8.98 -4.62 11.77
C HIS A 119 8.45 -5.50 10.65
N ASP A 120 7.13 -5.64 10.58
CA ASP A 120 6.44 -6.35 9.51
C ASP A 120 6.26 -5.47 8.26
N LEU A 121 6.57 -6.05 7.10
CA LEU A 121 6.52 -5.41 5.78
C LEU A 121 5.42 -6.03 4.91
N SER A 122 4.70 -7.04 5.42
CA SER A 122 3.64 -7.79 4.73
C SER A 122 2.52 -6.91 4.16
N GLY A 123 2.32 -5.73 4.73
CA GLY A 123 1.21 -4.84 4.39
C GLY A 123 1.32 -4.07 3.07
N GLY A 124 2.52 -3.90 2.50
CA GLY A 124 2.66 -3.12 1.26
C GLY A 124 3.79 -3.54 0.31
N TRP A 125 4.68 -4.45 0.73
CA TRP A 125 5.80 -4.89 -0.10
C TRP A 125 5.52 -5.95 -1.16
N LEU A 126 4.29 -6.45 -1.24
CA LEU A 126 3.90 -7.37 -2.32
C LEU A 126 4.16 -6.78 -3.72
N SER A 127 4.35 -5.46 -3.82
CA SER A 127 4.55 -4.72 -5.07
C SER A 127 5.99 -4.24 -5.31
N LEU A 128 6.89 -4.24 -4.30
CA LEU A 128 8.21 -3.59 -4.39
C LEU A 128 9.38 -4.51 -4.80
N GLY A 129 9.16 -5.83 -4.94
CA GLY A 129 10.19 -6.77 -5.37
C GLY A 129 10.01 -7.15 -6.84
N GLY A 130 10.69 -6.44 -7.74
CA GLY A 130 10.57 -6.63 -9.18
C GLY A 130 10.65 -8.09 -9.60
N LYS A 131 9.66 -8.56 -10.39
CA LYS A 131 9.66 -9.83 -11.13
C LYS A 131 10.44 -10.99 -10.47
N SER A 132 10.34 -11.16 -9.15
CA SER A 132 10.92 -12.32 -8.49
C SER A 132 9.99 -13.50 -8.77
N ARG A 133 10.36 -14.31 -9.77
CA ARG A 133 9.67 -15.58 -10.08
C ARG A 133 9.67 -16.57 -8.90
N SER A 134 10.45 -16.31 -7.83
CA SER A 134 10.66 -17.21 -6.70
C SER A 134 9.81 -16.91 -5.47
N GLY A 135 9.06 -15.81 -5.43
CA GLY A 135 8.20 -15.47 -4.28
C GLY A 135 8.94 -15.11 -2.99
N VAL A 136 10.28 -15.02 -3.04
CA VAL A 136 11.11 -14.51 -1.95
C VAL A 136 11.26 -13.01 -2.14
N ILE A 137 10.86 -12.26 -1.11
CA ILE A 137 11.03 -10.81 -1.04
C ILE A 137 12.45 -10.53 -0.55
N GLY A 138 13.16 -9.55 -1.13
CA GLY A 138 14.47 -9.12 -0.64
C GLY A 138 15.69 -9.69 -1.37
N ASP A 139 15.53 -10.63 -2.30
CA ASP A 139 16.68 -11.09 -3.10
C ASP A 139 17.18 -9.95 -4.01
N GLY A 140 18.37 -9.42 -3.70
CA GLY A 140 18.94 -8.24 -4.34
C GLY A 140 18.43 -6.88 -3.86
N LEU A 141 17.64 -6.80 -2.79
CA LEU A 141 17.18 -5.52 -2.25
C LEU A 141 18.27 -4.88 -1.39
N THR A 142 18.88 -3.80 -1.88
CA THR A 142 19.97 -3.10 -1.18
C THR A 142 19.49 -1.93 -0.34
N SER A 143 18.29 -1.42 -0.60
CA SER A 143 17.77 -0.23 0.07
C SER A 143 16.26 -0.14 0.02
N LEU A 144 15.68 0.56 1.00
CA LEU A 144 14.28 0.95 1.01
C LEU A 144 14.13 2.43 0.87
N SER A 145 13.04 2.87 0.27
CA SER A 145 12.69 4.28 0.26
C SER A 145 11.26 4.55 0.69
N ILE A 146 11.07 5.66 1.39
CA ILE A 146 9.76 6.19 1.76
C ILE A 146 9.72 7.71 1.58
N ARG A 147 8.61 8.24 1.08
CA ARG A 147 8.36 9.70 1.09
C ARG A 147 7.60 10.11 2.34
N ALA A 148 8.17 11.02 3.12
CA ALA A 148 7.59 11.42 4.39
C ALA A 148 8.13 12.76 4.89
N SER A 149 7.35 13.48 5.69
CA SER A 149 7.80 14.70 6.36
C SER A 149 8.96 14.44 7.33
N GLN A 150 8.91 13.30 8.02
CA GLN A 150 9.95 12.79 8.92
C GLN A 150 10.29 11.34 8.57
N PRO A 151 11.53 10.89 8.82
CA PRO A 151 11.89 9.49 8.61
C PRO A 151 11.09 8.60 9.57
N PRO A 152 10.92 7.30 9.23
CA PRO A 152 10.49 6.31 10.21
C PRO A 152 11.43 6.29 11.43
N ALA A 153 10.87 5.94 12.60
CA ALA A 153 11.57 5.99 13.88
C ALA A 153 12.63 4.89 14.06
N PHE A 154 12.55 3.82 13.26
CA PHE A 154 13.47 2.69 13.29
C PHE A 154 14.55 2.81 12.23
N GLY A 155 15.70 2.17 12.46
CA GLY A 155 16.80 2.14 11.49
C GLY A 155 17.42 3.53 11.23
N ARG A 156 18.42 3.57 10.34
CA ARG A 156 19.17 4.78 10.02
C ARG A 156 18.78 5.30 8.65
N TRP A 157 17.74 6.12 8.62
CA TRP A 157 17.25 6.74 7.38
C TRP A 157 18.10 7.95 7.00
N ARG A 158 18.58 7.97 5.75
CA ARG A 158 19.19 9.15 5.14
C ARG A 158 18.17 9.89 4.29
N LYS A 159 18.17 11.21 4.36
CA LYS A 159 17.38 12.04 3.45
C LYS A 159 18.07 12.04 2.09
N ASP A 160 17.35 11.74 1.03
CA ASP A 160 17.88 11.90 -0.32
C ASP A 160 17.96 13.41 -0.65
N ALA A 161 18.97 13.78 -1.44
CA ALA A 161 19.23 15.16 -1.86
C ALA A 161 18.17 15.66 -2.86
#